data_AF-A0A7D8Z4X7-F1
#
_entry.id   AF-A0A7D8Z4X7-F1
#
_cell.length_a   1.000
_cell.length_b   1.000
_cell.length_c   1.000
_cell.angle_alpha   90.00
_cell.angle_beta   90.00
_cell.angle_gamma   90.00
#
_symmetry.space_group_name_H-M   'P 1'
#
loop_
_entity.id
_entity.type
_entity.pdbx_description
1 polymer ?
#
loop_
_entity_poly.entity_id
_entity_poly.type
_entity_poly.pdbx_seq_one_letter_code
_entity_poly.pdbx_strand_id
1 'polypeptide(L)'
;MLRVPCLASPCRRQQQLTPAPEKKPVLDAAEFRNFPLIGKKILSHNTAKYRFGLPKQDDSLGLPIGQHISLAAEIDGKQVMRSYTPTTLDHHKGYFELVVKTYEKGNISRHLSELKIGDTMKVRGPKGKFNYTRDLAPHLLMLAGGSGITPMYQIIQSSILDPRDKTEIDLIYANVNEDDILLRKELDTLAERSNGRLRVYYVLNNAPENWAGGIGFVTKEMIDERKHSAGIPAGGKVLLCGPPPMLNAMKAHLTAIGYPAARTVSKLEDQVFLF
;
A
#
# COMPACT_ATOMS: atom_id res chain seq x y z
N MET A 1 -58.00 -59.83 -10.63
CA MET A 1 -57.19 -59.19 -9.56
C MET A 1 -55.73 -59.35 -9.92
N LEU A 2 -55.11 -58.32 -10.53
CA LEU A 2 -53.71 -58.33 -10.93
C LEU A 2 -52.83 -57.80 -9.80
N ARG A 3 -51.82 -58.57 -9.38
CA ARG A 3 -50.75 -58.14 -8.47
C ARG A 3 -49.63 -57.48 -9.28
N VAL A 4 -49.26 -56.27 -8.90
CA VAL A 4 -48.17 -55.48 -9.50
C VAL A 4 -46.83 -55.90 -8.88
N PRO A 5 -45.74 -56.16 -9.63
CA PRO A 5 -44.41 -56.38 -9.07
C PRO A 5 -43.70 -55.06 -8.77
N CYS A 6 -43.00 -55.02 -7.64
CA CYS A 6 -42.18 -53.90 -7.18
C CYS A 6 -40.85 -53.87 -7.96
N LEU A 7 -40.54 -52.77 -8.64
CA LEU A 7 -39.25 -52.54 -9.31
C LEU A 7 -38.31 -51.77 -8.37
N ALA A 8 -37.16 -52.36 -8.05
CA ALA A 8 -36.12 -51.76 -7.23
C ALA A 8 -35.38 -50.64 -7.97
N SER A 9 -35.24 -49.47 -7.33
CA SER A 9 -34.45 -48.34 -7.82
C SER A 9 -32.94 -48.61 -7.77
N PRO A 10 -32.14 -48.17 -8.77
CA PRO A 10 -30.70 -48.31 -8.72
C PRO A 10 -30.07 -47.31 -7.75
N CYS A 11 -29.23 -47.84 -6.85
CA CYS A 11 -28.44 -47.10 -5.88
C CYS A 11 -27.42 -46.19 -6.59
N ARG A 12 -27.59 -44.87 -6.52
CA ARG A 12 -26.58 -43.90 -6.99
C ARG A 12 -25.37 -43.95 -6.06
N ARG A 13 -24.24 -44.46 -6.56
CA ARG A 13 -22.93 -44.25 -5.91
C ARG A 13 -22.64 -42.74 -5.91
N GLN A 14 -22.66 -42.14 -4.73
CA GLN A 14 -22.10 -40.81 -4.51
C GLN A 14 -20.58 -40.90 -4.76
N GLN A 15 -20.11 -40.31 -5.84
CA GLN A 15 -18.68 -40.04 -6.01
C GLN A 15 -18.30 -38.97 -4.99
N GLN A 16 -17.54 -39.37 -3.96
CA GLN A 16 -16.89 -38.43 -3.06
C GLN A 16 -15.85 -37.64 -3.87
N LEU A 17 -16.17 -36.38 -4.15
CA LEU A 17 -15.21 -35.39 -4.63
C LEU A 17 -14.15 -35.22 -3.54
N THR A 18 -12.92 -35.64 -3.81
CA THR A 18 -11.78 -35.32 -2.97
C THR A 18 -11.61 -33.80 -2.93
N PRO A 19 -11.47 -33.18 -1.74
CA PRO A 19 -11.22 -31.75 -1.67
C PRO A 19 -9.89 -31.44 -2.37
N ALA A 20 -9.91 -30.42 -3.24
CA ALA A 20 -8.70 -29.94 -3.88
C ALA A 20 -7.66 -29.56 -2.81
N PRO A 21 -6.37 -29.89 -3.01
CA PRO A 21 -5.34 -29.55 -2.04
C PRO A 21 -5.33 -28.04 -1.77
N GLU A 22 -5.34 -27.64 -0.50
CA GLU A 22 -5.28 -26.23 -0.10
C GLU A 22 -4.04 -25.57 -0.73
N LYS A 23 -4.28 -24.53 -1.54
CA LYS A 23 -3.21 -23.78 -2.21
C LYS A 23 -2.42 -23.04 -1.13
N LYS A 24 -1.16 -23.44 -0.91
CA LYS A 24 -0.27 -22.76 0.05
C LYS A 24 -0.21 -21.25 -0.28
N PRO A 25 -0.40 -20.34 0.70
CA PRO A 25 -0.27 -18.90 0.48
C PRO A 25 1.09 -18.54 -0.11
N VAL A 26 1.17 -17.51 -0.95
CA VAL A 26 2.43 -17.04 -1.57
C VAL A 26 3.38 -16.45 -0.53
N LEU A 27 2.86 -15.57 0.32
CA LEU A 27 3.58 -15.00 1.45
C LEU A 27 3.50 -15.91 2.68
N ASP A 28 4.48 -15.78 3.58
CA ASP A 28 4.49 -16.40 4.89
C ASP A 28 4.82 -15.35 5.95
N ALA A 29 4.01 -15.28 7.01
CA ALA A 29 4.18 -14.23 8.01
C ALA A 29 5.38 -14.51 8.92
N ALA A 30 5.76 -15.77 9.12
CA ALA A 30 6.90 -16.15 9.96
C ALA A 30 8.17 -16.25 9.13
N GLU A 31 8.09 -16.99 8.03
CA GLU A 31 9.25 -17.44 7.25
C GLU A 31 9.56 -16.54 6.05
N PHE A 32 10.85 -16.42 5.73
CA PHE A 32 11.29 -15.74 4.53
C PHE A 32 11.24 -16.67 3.32
N ARG A 33 10.78 -16.14 2.19
CA ARG A 33 10.78 -16.80 0.89
C ARG A 33 11.52 -15.95 -0.13
N ASN A 34 12.17 -16.60 -1.08
CA ASN A 34 12.94 -15.91 -2.12
C ASN A 34 12.07 -15.66 -3.34
N PHE A 35 12.08 -14.41 -3.82
CA PHE A 35 11.38 -14.02 -5.04
C PHE A 35 12.39 -13.47 -6.05
N PRO A 36 12.43 -13.99 -7.30
CA PRO A 36 13.37 -13.53 -8.31
C PRO A 36 12.99 -12.16 -8.86
N LEU A 37 13.97 -11.30 -9.06
CA LEU A 37 13.83 -10.06 -9.81
C LEU A 37 13.70 -10.40 -11.30
N ILE A 38 12.52 -10.17 -11.87
CA ILE A 38 12.21 -10.47 -13.27
C ILE A 38 12.12 -9.21 -14.14
N GLY A 39 12.12 -8.02 -13.53
CA GLY A 39 12.14 -6.76 -14.26
C GLY A 39 12.63 -5.60 -13.39
N LYS A 40 13.32 -4.65 -14.01
CA LYS A 40 13.81 -3.43 -13.37
C LYS A 40 13.63 -2.26 -14.34
N LYS A 41 12.94 -1.21 -13.91
CA LYS A 41 12.74 0.01 -14.68
C LYS A 41 13.23 1.21 -13.88
N ILE A 42 14.23 1.91 -14.39
CA ILE A 42 14.69 3.18 -13.82
C ILE A 42 13.62 4.24 -14.07
N LEU A 43 13.20 4.96 -13.03
CA LEU A 43 12.20 6.02 -13.10
C LEU A 43 12.83 7.41 -12.99
N SER A 44 13.88 7.54 -12.17
CA SER A 44 14.68 8.76 -12.02
C SER A 44 16.10 8.42 -11.59
N HIS A 45 16.92 9.44 -11.32
CA HIS A 45 18.33 9.28 -10.91
C HIS A 45 18.51 8.42 -9.65
N ASN A 46 17.52 8.38 -8.75
CA ASN A 46 17.58 7.62 -7.50
C ASN A 46 16.36 6.72 -7.27
N THR A 47 15.49 6.53 -8.26
CA THR A 47 14.27 5.75 -8.10
C THR A 47 14.14 4.71 -9.20
N ALA A 48 13.79 3.48 -8.81
CA ALA A 48 13.48 2.41 -9.75
C ALA A 48 12.27 1.59 -9.29
N LYS A 49 11.62 0.99 -10.27
CA LYS A 49 10.57 -0.02 -10.11
C LYS A 49 11.15 -1.40 -10.31
N TYR A 50 10.98 -2.26 -9.31
CA TYR A 50 11.47 -3.63 -9.26
C TYR A 50 10.30 -4.59 -9.31
N ARG A 51 10.27 -5.47 -10.31
CA ARG A 51 9.24 -6.48 -10.49
C ARG A 51 9.78 -7.84 -10.07
N PHE A 52 9.13 -8.44 -9.08
CA PHE A 52 9.49 -9.75 -8.56
C PHE A 52 8.47 -10.80 -8.99
N GLY A 53 8.95 -11.94 -9.48
CA GLY A 53 8.09 -13.03 -9.95
C GLY A 53 7.52 -13.84 -8.78
N LEU A 54 6.26 -14.25 -8.90
CA LEU A 54 5.61 -15.18 -7.97
C LEU A 54 5.84 -16.65 -8.41
N PRO A 55 5.58 -17.64 -7.53
CA PRO A 55 5.81 -19.05 -7.86
C PRO A 55 5.09 -19.54 -9.11
N LYS A 56 3.88 -19.03 -9.38
CA LYS A 56 3.10 -19.32 -10.58
C LYS A 56 2.56 -18.05 -11.22
N GLN A 57 2.31 -18.11 -12.53
CA GLN A 57 1.80 -16.96 -13.31
C GLN A 57 0.38 -16.53 -12.91
N ASP A 58 -0.43 -17.44 -12.35
CA ASP A 58 -1.79 -17.21 -11.87
C ASP A 58 -1.87 -16.81 -10.39
N ASP A 59 -0.74 -16.84 -9.67
CA ASP A 59 -0.71 -16.48 -8.26
C ASP A 59 -0.93 -14.98 -8.06
N SER A 60 -1.57 -14.62 -6.94
CA SER A 60 -1.54 -13.27 -6.38
C SER A 60 -0.68 -13.25 -5.13
N LEU A 61 -0.13 -12.08 -4.80
CA LEU A 61 0.72 -11.95 -3.63
C LEU A 61 -0.01 -12.32 -2.33
N GLY A 62 -1.31 -12.02 -2.24
CA GLY A 62 -2.13 -12.31 -1.07
C GLY A 62 -1.83 -11.36 0.08
N LEU A 63 -1.58 -10.08 -0.23
CA LEU A 63 -1.27 -9.04 0.74
C LEU A 63 -2.54 -8.22 1.04
N PRO A 64 -3.11 -8.30 2.25
CA PRO A 64 -4.25 -7.47 2.64
C PRO A 64 -3.95 -5.96 2.49
N ILE A 65 -4.96 -5.19 2.13
CA ILE A 65 -4.81 -3.75 1.85
C ILE A 65 -4.51 -3.01 3.15
N GLY A 66 -3.44 -2.22 3.18
CA GLY A 66 -2.92 -1.57 4.38
C GLY A 66 -1.82 -2.34 5.09
N GLN A 67 -1.54 -3.58 4.68
CA GLN A 67 -0.41 -4.35 5.16
C GLN A 67 0.78 -4.23 4.20
N HIS A 68 1.95 -4.59 4.70
CA HIS A 68 3.22 -4.50 3.96
C HIS A 68 4.00 -5.80 4.04
N ILE A 69 5.09 -5.89 3.27
CA ILE A 69 6.06 -6.99 3.34
C ILE A 69 7.36 -6.51 3.99
N SER A 70 8.12 -7.45 4.54
CA SER A 70 9.46 -7.21 5.06
C SER A 70 10.48 -7.85 4.12
N LEU A 71 11.39 -7.03 3.59
CA LEU A 71 12.55 -7.49 2.84
C LEU A 71 13.74 -7.69 3.78
N ALA A 72 14.54 -8.73 3.55
CA ALA A 72 15.74 -9.00 4.34
C ALA A 72 16.97 -9.29 3.47
N ALA A 73 18.09 -8.65 3.79
CA ALA A 73 19.38 -8.95 3.19
C ALA A 73 20.45 -9.07 4.27
N GLU A 74 21.50 -9.83 3.97
CA GLU A 74 22.73 -9.80 4.75
C GLU A 74 23.64 -8.72 4.17
N ILE A 75 23.99 -7.73 4.99
CA ILE A 75 24.83 -6.59 4.61
C ILE A 75 25.89 -6.46 5.69
N ASP A 76 27.16 -6.53 5.29
CA ASP A 76 28.33 -6.51 6.20
C ASP A 76 28.22 -7.53 7.35
N GLY A 77 27.78 -8.76 7.02
CA GLY A 77 27.61 -9.86 7.98
C GLY A 77 26.43 -9.68 8.95
N LYS A 78 25.57 -8.67 8.75
CA LYS A 78 24.39 -8.41 9.58
C LYS A 78 23.11 -8.60 8.78
N GLN A 79 22.13 -9.29 9.36
CA GLN A 79 20.80 -9.31 8.78
C GLN A 79 20.11 -7.96 9.01
N VAL A 80 19.77 -7.30 7.90
CA VAL A 80 19.02 -6.05 7.87
C VAL A 80 17.64 -6.32 7.30
N MET A 81 16.61 -5.74 7.91
CA MET A 81 15.23 -5.83 7.44
C MET A 81 14.61 -4.46 7.28
N ARG A 82 13.80 -4.26 6.24
CA ARG A 82 13.01 -3.03 6.04
C ARG A 82 11.63 -3.36 5.48
N SER A 83 10.65 -2.52 5.82
CA SER A 83 9.27 -2.65 5.35
C SER A 83 9.10 -1.97 3.99
N TYR A 84 8.34 -2.61 3.11
CA TYR A 84 7.97 -2.09 1.79
C TYR A 84 6.52 -2.44 1.51
N THR A 85 5.78 -1.49 0.94
CA THR A 85 4.44 -1.76 0.42
C THR A 85 4.49 -1.90 -1.09
N PRO A 86 4.10 -3.06 -1.66
CA PRO A 86 3.95 -3.23 -3.09
C PRO A 86 2.97 -2.23 -3.70
N THR A 87 3.32 -1.77 -4.90
CA THR A 87 2.47 -0.87 -5.71
C THR A 87 1.46 -1.63 -6.57
N THR A 88 1.51 -2.96 -6.55
CA THR A 88 0.56 -3.89 -7.18
C THR A 88 -0.47 -4.42 -6.17
N LEU A 89 -1.68 -4.70 -6.64
CA LEU A 89 -2.75 -5.40 -5.91
C LEU A 89 -2.95 -6.84 -6.41
N ASP A 90 -3.77 -7.63 -5.73
CA ASP A 90 -4.01 -9.06 -6.01
C ASP A 90 -4.69 -9.38 -7.36
N HIS A 91 -5.20 -8.38 -8.08
CA HIS A 91 -5.63 -8.58 -9.46
C HIS A 91 -4.45 -8.67 -10.45
N HIS A 92 -3.26 -8.20 -10.05
CA HIS A 92 -2.02 -8.46 -10.79
C HIS A 92 -1.56 -9.87 -10.47
N LYS A 93 -1.47 -10.72 -11.49
CA LYS A 93 -1.10 -12.12 -11.34
C LYS A 93 0.36 -12.36 -11.75
N GLY A 94 1.02 -13.29 -11.06
CA GLY A 94 2.35 -13.76 -11.37
C GLY A 94 3.51 -12.87 -10.93
N TYR A 95 3.25 -11.66 -10.41
CA TYR A 95 4.30 -10.76 -9.94
C TYR A 95 3.80 -9.77 -8.88
N PHE A 96 4.74 -9.12 -8.19
CA PHE A 96 4.50 -7.87 -7.46
C PHE A 96 5.58 -6.83 -7.79
N GLU A 97 5.26 -5.54 -7.61
CA GLU A 97 6.20 -4.45 -7.89
C GLU A 97 6.46 -3.56 -6.69
N LEU A 98 7.74 -3.24 -6.49
CA LEU A 98 8.20 -2.25 -5.52
C LEU A 98 8.73 -1.03 -6.26
N VAL A 99 8.25 0.15 -5.89
CA VAL A 99 8.86 1.43 -6.29
C VAL A 99 9.74 1.89 -5.14
N VAL A 100 11.05 1.95 -5.37
CA VAL A 100 12.04 2.18 -4.32
C VAL A 100 12.95 3.33 -4.70
N LYS A 101 13.04 4.30 -3.79
CA LYS A 101 14.06 5.33 -3.79
C LYS A 101 15.31 4.79 -3.11
N THR A 102 16.42 4.79 -3.83
CA THR A 102 17.74 4.40 -3.34
C THR A 102 18.38 5.59 -2.63
N TYR A 103 18.90 5.33 -1.44
CA TYR A 103 19.63 6.30 -0.63
C TYR A 103 21.07 5.82 -0.53
N GLU A 104 22.03 6.73 -0.68
CA GLU A 104 23.47 6.40 -0.66
C GLU A 104 23.88 5.65 0.62
N LYS A 105 23.35 6.09 1.76
CA LYS A 105 23.54 5.46 3.09
C LYS A 105 22.42 4.47 3.44
N GLY A 106 21.58 4.09 2.48
CA GLY A 106 20.49 3.15 2.66
C GLY A 106 20.97 1.71 2.56
N ASN A 107 20.53 0.86 3.48
CA ASN A 107 20.93 -0.56 3.46
C ASN A 107 20.17 -1.33 2.37
N ILE A 108 18.90 -1.68 2.63
CA ILE A 108 18.09 -2.51 1.70
C ILE A 108 17.83 -1.81 0.37
N SER A 109 17.65 -0.48 0.36
CA SER A 109 17.40 0.25 -0.88
C SER A 109 18.62 0.29 -1.81
N ARG A 110 19.84 0.28 -1.26
CA ARG A 110 21.08 0.10 -2.03
C ARG A 110 21.23 -1.34 -2.50
N HIS A 111 21.00 -2.32 -1.62
CA HIS A 111 21.03 -3.73 -1.99
C HIS A 111 20.10 -4.03 -3.18
N LEU A 112 18.85 -3.53 -3.14
CA LEU A 112 17.92 -3.63 -4.28
C LEU A 112 18.48 -3.01 -5.57
N SER A 113 19.16 -1.87 -5.46
CA SER A 113 19.74 -1.18 -6.62
C SER A 113 20.87 -1.97 -7.29
N GLU A 114 21.54 -2.83 -6.53
CA GLU A 114 22.66 -3.67 -7.01
C GLU A 114 22.18 -5.00 -7.59
N LEU A 115 20.93 -5.42 -7.31
CA LEU A 115 20.34 -6.64 -7.88
C LEU A 115 20.29 -6.59 -9.42
N LYS A 116 20.63 -7.73 -10.01
CA LYS A 116 20.50 -8.04 -11.44
C LYS A 116 19.26 -8.91 -11.66
N ILE A 117 18.77 -8.91 -12.90
CA ILE A 117 17.66 -9.80 -13.29
C ILE A 117 18.08 -11.25 -13.04
N GLY A 118 17.22 -12.03 -12.40
CA GLY A 118 17.49 -13.40 -11.95
C GLY A 118 17.93 -13.52 -10.49
N ASP A 119 18.49 -12.46 -9.90
CA ASP A 119 18.80 -12.46 -8.45
C ASP A 119 17.50 -12.51 -7.63
N THR A 120 17.61 -12.90 -6.36
CA THR A 120 16.43 -13.04 -5.49
C THR A 120 16.47 -12.10 -4.29
N MET A 121 15.29 -11.76 -3.79
CA MET A 121 15.10 -11.00 -2.56
C MET A 121 14.34 -11.86 -1.55
N LYS A 122 14.83 -11.95 -0.31
CA LYS A 122 14.09 -12.59 0.80
C LYS A 122 12.93 -11.69 1.22
N VAL A 123 11.73 -12.24 1.22
CA VAL A 123 10.48 -11.55 1.56
C VAL A 123 9.68 -12.38 2.55
N ARG A 124 9.12 -11.73 3.56
CA ARG A 124 8.06 -12.31 4.41
C ARG A 124 6.90 -11.34 4.58
N GLY A 125 5.72 -11.88 4.87
CA GLY A 125 4.52 -11.09 5.07
C GLY A 125 3.26 -11.96 5.13
N PRO A 126 2.09 -11.35 5.31
CA PRO A 126 1.91 -9.92 5.52
C PRO A 126 2.40 -9.44 6.90
N LYS A 127 2.64 -8.13 7.02
CA LYS A 127 3.00 -7.42 8.25
C LYS A 127 2.17 -6.14 8.38
N GLY A 128 1.99 -5.68 9.62
CA GLY A 128 1.21 -4.48 9.93
C GLY A 128 -0.19 -4.80 10.45
N LYS A 129 -0.81 -3.83 11.11
CA LYS A 129 -2.13 -3.97 11.75
C LYS A 129 -3.27 -3.30 10.99
N PHE A 130 -2.96 -2.41 10.04
CA PHE A 130 -3.98 -1.77 9.23
C PHE A 130 -4.57 -2.79 8.27
N ASN A 131 -5.90 -2.76 8.11
CA ASN A 131 -6.61 -3.59 7.15
C ASN A 131 -7.76 -2.76 6.59
N TYR A 132 -7.61 -2.29 5.36
CA TYR A 132 -8.61 -1.47 4.69
C TYR A 132 -9.74 -2.34 4.12
N THR A 133 -10.97 -1.90 4.38
CA THR A 133 -12.18 -2.34 3.71
C THR A 133 -12.98 -1.09 3.32
N ARG A 134 -13.82 -1.19 2.29
CA ARG A 134 -14.66 -0.09 1.78
C ARG A 134 -15.59 0.56 2.82
N ASP A 135 -15.83 -0.12 3.92
CA ASP A 135 -16.68 0.30 5.05
C ASP A 135 -15.87 0.77 6.27
N LEU A 136 -14.53 0.76 6.19
CA LEU A 136 -13.65 1.16 7.30
C LEU A 136 -13.87 2.62 7.73
N ALA A 137 -13.99 3.52 6.76
CA ALA A 137 -14.18 4.94 7.00
C ALA A 137 -14.88 5.59 5.78
N PRO A 138 -15.78 6.56 6.01
CA PRO A 138 -16.37 7.34 4.92
C PRO A 138 -15.34 8.28 4.26
N HIS A 139 -14.29 8.65 5.01
CA HIS A 139 -13.27 9.59 4.57
C HIS A 139 -11.88 9.24 5.12
N LEU A 140 -10.87 9.39 4.28
CA LEU A 140 -9.45 9.23 4.62
C LEU A 140 -8.68 10.52 4.30
N LEU A 141 -8.05 11.11 5.31
CA LEU A 141 -7.01 12.11 5.14
C LEU A 141 -5.64 11.43 5.19
N MET A 142 -4.88 11.46 4.10
CA MET A 142 -3.57 10.83 3.99
C MET A 142 -2.48 11.90 3.97
N LEU A 143 -1.50 11.78 4.87
CA LEU A 143 -0.32 12.64 4.95
C LEU A 143 0.91 11.79 4.63
N ALA A 144 1.47 11.96 3.43
CA ALA A 144 2.57 11.14 2.93
C ALA A 144 3.83 12.00 2.69
N GLY A 145 5.00 11.44 2.98
CA GLY A 145 6.30 12.04 2.65
C GLY A 145 7.22 11.07 1.91
N GLY A 146 7.74 11.47 0.74
CA GLY A 146 8.68 10.65 -0.02
C GLY A 146 8.16 9.23 -0.31
N SER A 147 8.90 8.19 0.10
CA SER A 147 8.49 6.78 -0.09
C SER A 147 7.27 6.36 0.75
N GLY A 148 6.85 7.18 1.70
CA GLY A 148 5.63 6.97 2.48
C GLY A 148 4.34 7.03 1.67
N ILE A 149 4.42 7.35 0.37
CA ILE A 149 3.28 7.25 -0.54
C ILE A 149 2.82 5.83 -0.79
N THR A 150 3.69 4.82 -0.70
CA THR A 150 3.34 3.46 -1.15
C THR A 150 2.24 2.76 -0.33
N PRO A 151 2.17 2.89 1.02
CA PRO A 151 0.97 2.47 1.77
C PRO A 151 -0.30 3.20 1.35
N MET A 152 -0.21 4.51 1.11
CA MET A 152 -1.36 5.33 0.71
C MET A 152 -1.86 4.91 -0.68
N TYR A 153 -0.94 4.75 -1.64
CA TYR A 153 -1.23 4.35 -3.01
C TYR A 153 -1.88 2.97 -3.09
N GLN A 154 -1.52 2.03 -2.20
CA GLN A 154 -2.18 0.72 -2.12
C GLN A 154 -3.67 0.86 -1.74
N ILE A 155 -3.98 1.69 -0.75
CA ILE A 155 -5.36 1.96 -0.31
C ILE A 155 -6.13 2.74 -1.39
N ILE A 156 -5.52 3.79 -1.95
CA ILE A 156 -6.12 4.62 -3.01
C ILE A 156 -6.50 3.75 -4.21
N GLN A 157 -5.59 2.91 -4.72
CA GLN A 157 -5.91 2.00 -5.82
C GLN A 157 -7.06 1.07 -5.47
N SER A 158 -7.04 0.47 -4.27
CA SER A 158 -8.10 -0.45 -3.85
C SER A 158 -9.47 0.22 -3.82
N SER A 159 -9.56 1.45 -3.31
CA SER A 159 -10.82 2.18 -3.16
C SER A 159 -11.32 2.78 -4.48
N ILE A 160 -10.43 3.36 -5.29
CA ILE A 160 -10.83 4.01 -6.53
C ILE A 160 -11.20 2.99 -7.62
N LEU A 161 -10.55 1.82 -7.63
CA LEU A 161 -10.85 0.77 -8.62
C LEU A 161 -12.07 -0.11 -8.27
N ASP A 162 -12.57 -0.10 -7.02
CA ASP A 162 -13.83 -0.77 -6.67
C ASP A 162 -15.02 0.19 -6.85
N PRO A 163 -15.92 -0.04 -7.83
CA PRO A 163 -17.06 0.83 -8.07
C PRO A 163 -18.11 0.83 -6.93
N ARG A 164 -18.01 -0.10 -5.98
CA ARG A 164 -18.90 -0.20 -4.82
C ARG A 164 -18.37 0.59 -3.63
N ASP A 165 -17.12 1.01 -3.68
CA ASP A 165 -16.48 1.79 -2.65
C ASP A 165 -16.83 3.28 -2.82
N LYS A 166 -17.15 3.94 -1.71
CA LYS A 166 -17.57 5.34 -1.67
C LYS A 166 -16.68 6.19 -0.77
N THR A 167 -15.59 5.63 -0.24
CA THR A 167 -14.65 6.39 0.58
C THR A 167 -14.12 7.58 -0.21
N GLU A 168 -14.18 8.76 0.41
CA GLU A 168 -13.50 9.95 -0.07
C GLU A 168 -12.07 10.00 0.49
N ILE A 169 -11.12 10.48 -0.32
CA ILE A 169 -9.71 10.48 0.00
C ILE A 169 -9.10 11.84 -0.32
N ASP A 170 -8.55 12.49 0.70
CA ASP A 170 -7.70 13.67 0.58
C ASP A 170 -6.26 13.27 0.86
N LEU A 171 -5.37 13.44 -0.12
CA LEU A 171 -3.95 13.15 0.01
C LEU A 171 -3.14 14.45 0.00
N ILE A 172 -2.41 14.73 1.07
CA ILE A 172 -1.33 15.71 1.09
C ILE A 172 -0.01 14.97 0.95
N TYR A 173 0.69 15.19 -0.17
CA TYR A 173 1.92 14.48 -0.50
C TYR A 173 3.12 15.42 -0.61
N ALA A 174 4.06 15.27 0.33
CA ALA A 174 5.20 16.15 0.49
C ALA A 174 6.52 15.53 -0.02
N ASN A 175 7.26 16.31 -0.81
CA ASN A 175 8.56 15.95 -1.36
C ASN A 175 9.51 17.14 -1.33
N VAL A 176 10.82 16.90 -1.55
CA VAL A 176 11.81 17.99 -1.58
C VAL A 176 11.71 18.72 -2.91
N ASN A 177 11.90 18.01 -4.02
CA ASN A 177 11.83 18.54 -5.38
C ASN A 177 10.68 17.90 -6.17
N GLU A 178 10.32 18.48 -7.31
CA GLU A 178 9.24 17.95 -8.17
C GLU A 178 9.55 16.57 -8.75
N ASP A 179 10.82 16.30 -9.09
CA ASP A 179 11.28 15.01 -9.62
C ASP A 179 11.33 13.89 -8.55
N ASP A 180 11.18 14.25 -7.28
CA ASP A 180 11.09 13.30 -6.18
C ASP A 180 9.67 12.73 -5.99
N ILE A 181 8.65 13.27 -6.69
CA ILE A 181 7.25 12.85 -6.52
C ILE A 181 7.06 11.46 -7.15
N LEU A 182 7.06 10.43 -6.31
CA LEU A 182 6.85 9.05 -6.73
C LEU A 182 5.38 8.85 -7.14
N LEU A 183 5.17 8.09 -8.22
CA LEU A 183 3.84 7.68 -8.70
C LEU A 183 2.92 8.86 -9.08
N ARG A 184 3.48 10.03 -9.40
CA ARG A 184 2.70 11.23 -9.74
C ARG A 184 1.67 10.97 -10.83
N LYS A 185 2.12 10.43 -11.97
CA LYS A 185 1.25 10.15 -13.12
C LYS A 185 0.14 9.16 -12.75
N GLU A 186 0.46 8.12 -11.99
CA GLU A 186 -0.50 7.14 -11.52
C GLU A 186 -1.55 7.75 -10.57
N LEU A 187 -1.12 8.60 -9.63
CA LEU A 187 -2.00 9.34 -8.71
C LEU A 187 -2.92 10.30 -9.45
N ASP A 188 -2.38 11.11 -10.38
CA ASP A 188 -3.16 12.06 -11.19
C ASP A 188 -4.22 11.31 -12.02
N THR A 189 -3.84 10.19 -12.64
CA THR A 189 -4.78 9.35 -13.42
C THR A 189 -5.91 8.80 -12.54
N LEU A 190 -5.61 8.38 -11.31
CA LEU A 190 -6.63 7.91 -10.37
C LEU A 190 -7.53 9.05 -9.91
N ALA A 191 -6.96 10.25 -9.69
CA ALA A 191 -7.72 11.42 -9.27
C ALA A 191 -8.73 11.84 -10.35
N GLU A 192 -8.30 11.94 -11.60
CA GLU A 192 -9.15 12.24 -12.76
C GLU A 192 -10.31 11.23 -12.90
N ARG A 193 -10.05 9.94 -12.71
CA ARG A 193 -11.05 8.86 -12.82
C ARG A 193 -11.96 8.73 -11.60
N SER A 194 -11.60 9.35 -10.48
CA SER A 194 -12.30 9.18 -9.21
C SER A 194 -13.65 9.92 -9.14
N ASN A 195 -13.95 10.77 -10.12
CA ASN A 195 -15.09 11.70 -10.09
C ASN A 195 -15.10 12.55 -8.81
N GLY A 196 -13.93 13.05 -8.39
CA GLY A 196 -13.78 13.92 -7.22
C GLY A 196 -13.63 13.20 -5.88
N ARG A 197 -13.69 11.85 -5.85
CA ARG A 197 -13.46 11.08 -4.61
C ARG A 197 -12.01 11.09 -4.15
N LEU A 198 -11.05 11.24 -5.07
CA LEU A 198 -9.64 11.41 -4.74
C LEU A 198 -9.19 12.82 -5.08
N ARG A 199 -8.68 13.54 -4.08
CA ARG A 199 -8.10 14.87 -4.22
C ARG A 199 -6.66 14.82 -3.74
N VAL A 200 -5.72 15.21 -4.61
CA VAL A 200 -4.29 15.15 -4.32
C VAL A 200 -3.74 16.57 -4.27
N TYR A 201 -3.08 16.90 -3.17
CA TYR A 201 -2.41 18.16 -2.95
C TYR A 201 -0.92 17.92 -2.73
N TYR A 202 -0.12 18.36 -3.69
CA TYR A 202 1.33 18.19 -3.65
C TYR A 202 1.99 19.38 -2.93
N VAL A 203 3.00 19.09 -2.10
CA VAL A 203 3.77 20.09 -1.35
C VAL A 203 5.26 19.88 -1.61
N LEU A 204 5.98 20.93 -1.99
CA LEU A 204 7.40 20.88 -2.33
C LEU A 204 8.23 21.85 -1.50
N ASN A 205 9.38 21.39 -0.99
CA ASN A 205 10.34 22.30 -0.37
C ASN A 205 10.96 23.26 -1.41
N ASN A 206 11.38 22.70 -2.55
CA ASN A 206 12.03 23.40 -3.64
C ASN A 206 11.07 23.42 -4.85
N ALA A 207 10.04 24.25 -4.76
CA ALA A 207 9.02 24.36 -5.80
C ALA A 207 9.53 25.19 -7.00
N PRO A 208 9.19 24.80 -8.25
CA PRO A 208 9.44 25.66 -9.42
C PRO A 208 8.55 26.92 -9.37
N GLU A 209 8.92 27.97 -10.11
CA GLU A 209 8.26 29.29 -10.08
C GLU A 209 6.74 29.24 -10.29
N ASN A 210 6.25 28.31 -11.13
CA ASN A 210 4.82 28.18 -11.47
C ASN A 210 4.11 27.03 -10.71
N TRP A 211 4.60 26.67 -9.53
CA TRP A 211 4.01 25.59 -8.74
C TRP A 211 2.66 25.99 -8.14
N ALA A 212 1.62 25.24 -8.50
CA ALA A 212 0.26 25.47 -7.99
C ALA A 212 -0.02 24.81 -6.63
N GLY A 213 0.91 23.99 -6.12
CA GLY A 213 0.78 23.27 -4.86
C GLY A 213 1.33 24.03 -3.66
N GLY A 214 1.48 23.33 -2.54
CA GLY A 214 2.09 23.90 -1.34
C GLY A 214 3.59 24.08 -1.49
N ILE A 215 4.15 25.08 -0.84
CA ILE A 215 5.58 25.39 -0.84
C ILE A 215 6.12 25.31 0.60
N GLY A 216 7.28 24.69 0.77
CA GLY A 216 7.92 24.48 2.07
C GLY A 216 7.52 23.17 2.74
N PHE A 217 7.45 23.18 4.07
CA PHE A 217 6.92 22.05 4.84
C PHE A 217 5.40 22.09 4.88
N VAL A 218 4.77 20.92 5.04
CA VAL A 218 3.33 20.84 5.29
C VAL A 218 3.00 21.60 6.57
N THR A 219 2.11 22.58 6.48
CA THR A 219 1.69 23.38 7.64
C THR A 219 0.34 22.93 8.18
N LYS A 220 -0.01 23.43 9.36
CA LYS A 220 -1.34 23.23 9.97
C LYS A 220 -2.45 23.75 9.05
N GLU A 221 -2.23 24.92 8.45
CA GLU A 221 -3.19 25.61 7.57
C GLU A 221 -3.42 24.79 6.31
N MET A 222 -2.37 24.24 5.69
CA MET A 222 -2.52 23.33 4.56
C MET A 222 -3.36 22.10 4.90
N ILE A 223 -3.22 21.54 6.10
CA ILE A 223 -4.03 20.40 6.54
C ILE A 223 -5.49 20.84 6.76
N ASP A 224 -5.69 22.00 7.39
CA ASP A 224 -7.00 22.51 7.75
C ASP A 224 -7.84 22.92 6.52
N GLU A 225 -7.20 23.46 5.49
CA GLU A 225 -7.84 23.86 4.23
C GLU A 225 -8.15 22.67 3.31
N ARG A 226 -7.38 21.58 3.42
CA ARG A 226 -7.46 20.42 2.51
C ARG A 226 -8.18 19.22 3.10
N LYS A 227 -8.42 19.20 4.43
CA LYS A 227 -9.31 18.21 5.02
C LYS A 227 -10.73 18.41 4.47
N HIS A 228 -11.55 17.36 4.56
CA HIS A 228 -12.93 17.38 4.13
C HIS A 228 -13.66 18.65 4.64
N SER A 229 -14.36 19.35 3.75
CA SER A 229 -14.95 20.67 4.03
C SER A 229 -15.99 20.67 5.16
N ALA A 230 -16.57 19.50 5.48
CA ALA A 230 -17.47 19.33 6.61
C ALA A 230 -16.77 19.20 7.98
N GLY A 231 -15.45 19.44 8.07
CA GLY A 231 -14.67 19.31 9.31
C GLY A 231 -14.13 17.90 9.53
N ILE A 232 -13.84 17.54 10.78
CA ILE A 232 -13.40 16.18 11.14
C ILE A 232 -14.61 15.24 10.95
N PRO A 233 -14.63 14.38 9.91
CA PRO A 233 -15.80 13.55 9.65
C PRO A 233 -15.97 12.53 10.77
N ALA A 234 -17.21 12.34 11.23
CA ALA A 234 -17.53 11.23 12.12
C ALA A 234 -17.14 9.91 11.44
N GLY A 235 -16.28 9.12 12.09
CA GLY A 235 -15.73 7.88 11.53
C GLY A 235 -14.62 8.06 10.49
N GLY A 236 -14.25 9.29 10.11
CA GLY A 236 -13.12 9.56 9.23
C GLY A 236 -11.78 9.22 9.90
N LYS A 237 -10.78 8.84 9.10
CA LYS A 237 -9.43 8.49 9.59
C LYS A 237 -8.34 9.34 8.95
N VAL A 238 -7.26 9.56 9.70
CA VAL A 238 -6.03 10.19 9.23
C VAL A 238 -4.93 9.14 9.18
N LEU A 239 -4.26 9.03 8.04
CA LEU A 239 -3.19 8.06 7.80
C LEU A 239 -1.87 8.79 7.57
N LEU A 240 -0.82 8.40 8.28
CA LEU A 240 0.49 9.05 8.20
C LEU A 240 1.58 8.05 7.82
N CYS A 241 2.42 8.41 6.85
CA CYS A 241 3.64 7.68 6.55
C CYS A 241 4.69 8.61 5.92
N GLY A 242 5.89 8.64 6.48
CA GLY A 242 6.96 9.51 6.00
C GLY A 242 8.15 9.57 6.95
N PRO A 243 9.13 10.45 6.68
CA PRO A 243 10.30 10.61 7.54
C PRO A 243 9.93 11.03 8.97
N PRO A 244 10.68 10.59 10.02
CA PRO A 244 10.35 10.92 11.41
C PRO A 244 10.15 12.41 11.71
N PRO A 245 10.95 13.35 11.16
CA PRO A 245 10.70 14.79 11.38
C PRO A 245 9.33 15.25 10.86
N MET A 246 8.93 14.78 9.68
CA MET A 246 7.61 15.06 9.12
C MET A 246 6.50 14.49 10.02
N LEU A 247 6.61 13.22 10.42
CA LEU A 247 5.61 12.57 11.27
C LEU A 247 5.42 13.31 12.60
N ASN A 248 6.50 13.81 13.20
CA ASN A 248 6.44 14.58 14.43
C ASN A 248 5.71 15.92 14.24
N ALA A 249 6.02 16.65 13.17
CA ALA A 249 5.30 17.89 12.84
C ALA A 249 3.81 17.63 12.55
N MET A 250 3.49 16.60 11.76
CA MET A 250 2.10 16.28 11.39
C MET A 250 1.25 15.92 12.61
N LYS A 251 1.80 15.13 13.55
CA LYS A 251 1.11 14.84 14.83
C LYS A 251 0.78 16.11 15.61
N ALA A 252 1.73 17.05 15.67
CA ALA A 252 1.53 18.32 16.37
C ALA A 252 0.47 19.18 15.69
N HIS A 253 0.50 19.29 14.36
CA HIS A 253 -0.50 20.03 13.58
C HIS A 253 -1.90 19.43 13.72
N LEU A 254 -2.03 18.11 13.60
CA LEU A 254 -3.30 17.39 13.77
C LEU A 254 -3.90 17.61 15.16
N THR A 255 -3.06 17.55 16.21
CA THR A 255 -3.50 17.84 17.58
C THR A 255 -3.98 19.28 17.72
N ALA A 256 -3.27 20.23 17.10
CA ALA A 256 -3.62 21.65 17.12
C ALA A 256 -4.91 22.02 16.37
N ILE A 257 -5.41 21.15 15.48
CA ILE A 257 -6.71 21.30 14.78
C ILE A 257 -7.79 20.35 15.30
N GLY A 258 -7.55 19.72 16.46
CA GLY A 258 -8.57 18.96 17.20
C GLY A 258 -8.66 17.46 16.91
N TYR A 259 -7.72 16.87 16.14
CA TYR A 259 -7.61 15.42 16.06
C TYR A 259 -7.00 14.84 17.35
N PRO A 260 -7.36 13.60 17.73
CA PRO A 260 -6.77 12.93 18.87
C PRO A 260 -5.27 12.70 18.67
N ALA A 261 -4.52 12.75 19.76
CA ALA A 261 -3.10 12.44 19.74
C ALA A 261 -2.86 11.01 19.23
N ALA A 262 -1.91 10.88 18.29
CA ALA A 262 -1.51 9.58 17.78
C ALA A 262 -0.85 8.72 18.87
N ARG A 263 -1.18 7.43 18.89
CA ARG A 263 -0.51 6.46 19.77
C ARG A 263 0.89 6.14 19.26
N THR A 264 1.77 5.72 20.17
CA THR A 264 3.11 5.21 19.82
C THR A 264 3.03 3.98 18.91
N VAL A 265 2.04 3.11 19.17
CA VAL A 265 1.71 1.95 18.33
C VAL A 265 0.26 2.09 17.91
N SER A 266 0.04 2.36 16.63
CA SER A 266 -1.29 2.53 16.06
C SER A 266 -2.10 1.23 16.14
N LYS A 267 -3.39 1.37 16.38
CA LYS A 267 -4.41 0.32 16.29
C LYS A 267 -5.45 0.70 15.25
N LEU A 268 -6.15 -0.28 14.69
CA LEU A 268 -7.07 -0.05 13.57
C LEU A 268 -8.22 0.90 13.96
N GLU A 269 -8.66 0.86 15.21
CA GLU A 269 -9.71 1.75 15.74
C GLU A 269 -9.25 3.21 15.87
N ASP A 270 -7.95 3.49 15.88
CA ASP A 270 -7.43 4.85 16.06
C ASP A 270 -7.87 5.74 14.90
N GLN A 271 -8.26 6.97 15.22
CA GLN A 271 -8.58 7.96 14.20
C GLN A 271 -7.32 8.39 13.45
N VAL A 272 -6.20 8.54 14.15
CA VAL A 272 -4.90 8.88 13.58
C VAL A 272 -4.02 7.64 13.59
N PHE A 273 -3.73 7.09 12.41
CA PHE A 273 -2.95 5.87 12.24
C PHE A 273 -1.60 6.17 11.57
N LEU A 274 -0.52 5.78 12.23
CA LEU A 274 0.83 5.81 11.70
C LEU A 274 1.20 4.42 11.19
N PHE A 275 1.64 4.34 9.93
CA PHE A 275 2.17 3.14 9.30
C PHE A 275 3.59 2.79 9.77
#